data_AF-A0A354M5I6-F1
#
_entry.id   AF-A0A354M5I6-F1
#
_cell.length_a   1.000
_cell.length_b   1.000
_cell.length_c   1.000
_cell.angle_alpha   90.00
_cell.angle_beta   90.00
_cell.angle_gamma   90.00
#
_symmetry.space_group_name_H-M   'P 1'
#
loop_
_entity.id
_entity.type
_entity.pdbx_description
1 polymer ?
#
loop_
_entity_poly.entity_id
_entity_poly.type
_entity_poly.pdbx_seq_one_letter_code
_entity_poly.pdbx_strand_id
1 'polypeptide(L)'
;MAKKKRKKKKSINWSVRFLWIFFWITILLLFAYYFRLEIKSALSTFSTKIERLGEANRKPDIRYKNLELPLPLEDRAEQIIKHEGYTVSYNKNWRLPNWVAYELIRDELRGTVSRTDKFVVDPYVNGVSATNADYRRSGFDRGHMAPAADMTWSETAMKESFYFSNMCPQNPGLNRGAWKDLEESIRKWVKKDSAIAIVCGPLVDKRDTTIGQNEVKIPHAFFKVIVSPYVTTPRGIGFVFKNEKE
;
A
#
# COMPACT_ATOMS: atom_id res chain seq x y z
N MET A 1 66.08 -35.43 81.65
CA MET A 1 64.85 -36.00 81.02
C MET A 1 63.85 -34.88 80.78
N ALA A 2 63.58 -34.49 79.52
CA ALA A 2 62.53 -33.51 79.19
C ALA A 2 61.55 -34.12 78.18
N LYS A 3 60.28 -34.31 78.59
CA LYS A 3 59.20 -34.89 77.77
C LYS A 3 58.67 -33.84 76.78
N LYS A 4 58.84 -34.12 75.48
CA LYS A 4 58.31 -33.32 74.37
C LYS A 4 56.79 -33.59 74.22
N LYS A 5 55.93 -32.62 74.55
CA LYS A 5 54.47 -32.68 74.27
C LYS A 5 54.22 -32.52 72.77
N ARG A 6 53.70 -33.55 72.12
CA ARG A 6 53.28 -33.55 70.70
C ARG A 6 51.90 -32.88 70.57
N LYS A 7 51.79 -31.75 69.89
CA LYS A 7 50.49 -31.13 69.52
C LYS A 7 49.80 -32.00 68.45
N LYS A 8 48.58 -32.51 68.74
CA LYS A 8 47.71 -33.17 67.75
C LYS A 8 47.20 -32.12 66.75
N LYS A 9 47.51 -32.29 65.46
CA LYS A 9 46.96 -31.50 64.35
C LYS A 9 45.53 -32.00 64.08
N LYS A 10 44.50 -31.14 64.22
CA LYS A 10 43.12 -31.50 63.86
C LYS A 10 43.06 -31.77 62.36
N SER A 11 42.67 -32.98 61.94
CA SER A 11 42.44 -33.26 60.52
C SER A 11 41.18 -32.52 60.08
N ILE A 12 41.31 -31.69 59.06
CA ILE A 12 40.17 -31.01 58.44
C ILE A 12 39.46 -32.03 57.56
N ASN A 13 38.21 -32.34 57.90
CA ASN A 13 37.40 -33.32 57.18
C ASN A 13 36.89 -32.69 55.88
N TRP A 14 37.69 -32.82 54.82
CA TRP A 14 37.46 -32.20 53.51
C TRP A 14 36.11 -32.56 52.89
N SER A 15 35.58 -33.75 53.18
CA SER A 15 34.26 -34.22 52.74
C SER A 15 33.10 -33.36 53.26
N VAL A 16 33.16 -32.92 54.53
CA VAL A 16 32.12 -32.08 55.14
C VAL A 16 32.13 -30.67 54.54
N ARG A 17 33.31 -30.14 54.20
CA ARG A 17 33.43 -28.83 53.52
C ARG A 17 32.85 -28.86 52.10
N PHE A 18 33.08 -29.92 51.35
CA PHE A 18 32.48 -30.08 50.02
C PHE A 18 30.95 -30.19 50.06
N LEU A 19 30.40 -30.89 51.07
CA LEU A 19 28.95 -30.95 51.29
C LEU A 19 28.34 -29.57 51.57
N TRP A 20 28.98 -28.75 52.40
CA TRP A 20 28.54 -27.37 52.64
C TRP A 20 28.66 -26.48 51.42
N ILE A 21 29.73 -26.61 50.63
CA ILE A 21 29.88 -25.88 49.36
C ILE A 21 28.77 -26.27 48.39
N PHE A 22 28.50 -27.58 48.24
CA PHE A 22 27.44 -28.06 47.36
C PHE A 22 26.05 -27.58 47.82
N PHE A 23 25.79 -27.59 49.13
CA PHE A 23 24.56 -27.06 49.72
C PHE A 23 24.35 -25.56 49.45
N TRP A 24 25.40 -24.74 49.56
CA TRP A 24 25.29 -23.31 49.24
C TRP A 24 25.15 -23.06 47.73
N ILE A 25 25.80 -23.87 46.89
CA ILE A 25 25.62 -23.80 45.42
C ILE A 25 24.18 -24.17 45.04
N THR A 26 23.60 -25.22 45.62
CA THR A 26 22.21 -25.61 45.32
C THR A 26 21.21 -24.54 45.77
N ILE A 27 21.42 -23.92 46.95
CA ILE A 27 20.61 -22.77 47.40
C ILE A 27 20.73 -21.61 46.43
N LEU A 28 21.95 -21.27 45.99
CA LEU A 28 22.17 -20.16 45.06
C LEU A 28 21.53 -20.42 43.69
N LEU A 29 21.57 -21.66 43.20
CA LEU A 29 20.89 -22.06 41.96
C LEU A 29 19.36 -21.99 42.09
N LEU A 30 18.80 -22.43 43.23
CA LEU A 30 17.36 -22.32 43.49
C LEU A 30 16.91 -20.85 43.60
N PHE A 31 17.71 -20.01 44.26
CA PHE A 31 17.46 -18.57 44.35
C PHE A 31 17.53 -17.91 42.96
N ALA A 32 18.54 -18.22 42.15
CA ALA A 32 18.66 -17.71 40.79
C ALA A 32 17.49 -18.18 39.89
N TYR A 33 17.02 -19.42 40.07
CA TYR A 33 15.85 -19.94 39.37
C TYR A 33 14.57 -19.20 39.76
N TYR A 34 14.33 -19.00 41.05
CA TYR A 34 13.19 -18.24 41.56
C TYR A 34 13.21 -16.78 41.05
N PHE A 35 14.35 -16.12 41.16
CA PHE A 35 14.52 -14.74 40.70
C PHE A 35 14.30 -14.61 39.19
N ARG A 36 14.74 -15.60 38.39
CA ARG A 36 14.46 -15.65 36.95
C ARG A 36 12.97 -15.76 36.65
N LEU A 37 12.21 -16.55 37.41
CA LEU A 37 10.76 -16.67 37.25
C LEU A 37 10.06 -15.35 37.57
N GLU A 38 10.48 -14.67 38.62
CA GLU A 38 9.93 -13.38 39.04
C GLU A 38 10.17 -12.30 37.99
N ILE A 39 11.39 -12.20 37.43
CA ILE A 39 11.70 -11.30 36.31
C ILE A 39 10.84 -11.60 35.09
N LYS A 40 10.67 -12.89 34.72
CA LYS A 40 9.82 -13.26 33.58
C LYS A 40 8.37 -12.82 33.79
N SER A 41 7.83 -12.99 34.99
CA SER A 41 6.47 -12.55 35.35
C SER A 41 6.31 -11.03 35.33
N ALA A 42 7.32 -10.30 35.83
CA ALA A 42 7.33 -8.85 35.79
C ALA A 42 7.40 -8.32 34.34
N LEU A 43 8.22 -8.92 33.49
CA LEU A 43 8.36 -8.57 32.08
C LEU A 43 7.09 -8.86 31.28
N SER A 44 6.42 -10.00 31.52
CA SER A 44 5.15 -10.30 30.85
C SER A 44 4.07 -9.29 31.24
N THR A 45 3.94 -9.01 32.54
CA THR A 45 2.98 -8.02 33.07
C THR A 45 3.24 -6.62 32.50
N PHE A 46 4.51 -6.22 32.43
CA PHE A 46 4.90 -4.95 31.83
C PHE A 46 4.56 -4.89 30.33
N SER A 47 4.85 -5.95 29.58
CA SER A 47 4.51 -6.06 28.16
C SER A 47 3.00 -5.93 27.93
N THR A 48 2.18 -6.65 28.70
CA THR A 48 0.71 -6.56 28.59
C THR A 48 0.20 -5.17 28.95
N LYS A 49 0.83 -4.48 29.90
CA LYS A 49 0.48 -3.09 30.24
C LYS A 49 0.82 -2.12 29.12
N ILE A 50 1.98 -2.30 28.46
CA ILE A 50 2.38 -1.51 27.29
C ILE A 50 1.39 -1.72 26.13
N GLU A 51 1.01 -2.97 25.85
CA GLU A 51 0.02 -3.29 24.82
C GLU A 51 -1.34 -2.62 25.10
N ARG A 52 -1.85 -2.73 26.33
CA ARG A 52 -3.11 -2.08 26.73
C ARG A 52 -3.06 -0.56 26.65
N LEU A 53 -1.93 0.06 27.00
CA LEU A 53 -1.73 1.51 26.86
C LEU A 53 -1.67 1.94 25.38
N GLY A 54 -1.12 1.09 24.52
CA GLY A 54 -1.14 1.28 23.07
C GLY A 54 -2.55 1.17 22.49
N GLU A 55 -3.35 0.19 22.93
CA GLU A 55 -4.74 0.01 22.50
C GLU A 55 -5.66 1.13 22.99
N ALA A 56 -5.54 1.56 24.24
CA ALA A 56 -6.36 2.63 24.81
C ALA A 56 -6.13 4.01 24.15
N ASN A 57 -4.96 4.21 23.53
CA ASN A 57 -4.62 5.43 22.80
C ASN A 57 -4.82 5.32 21.29
N ARG A 58 -5.25 4.16 20.75
CA ARG A 58 -5.62 4.07 19.34
C ARG A 58 -6.93 4.82 19.12
N LYS A 59 -6.87 5.91 18.35
CA LYS A 59 -8.06 6.40 17.66
C LYS A 59 -8.64 5.23 16.84
N PRO A 60 -9.98 5.10 16.77
CA PRO A 60 -10.58 4.06 15.95
C PRO A 60 -10.04 4.21 14.53
N ASP A 61 -9.49 3.11 13.99
CA ASP A 61 -9.09 3.00 12.60
C ASP A 61 -10.37 2.91 11.76
N ILE A 62 -11.01 4.07 11.55
CA ILE A 62 -12.20 4.17 10.70
C ILE A 62 -11.69 4.09 9.27
N ARG A 63 -11.37 2.89 8.78
CA ARG A 63 -11.09 2.65 7.38
C ARG A 63 -12.43 2.47 6.67
N TYR A 64 -12.81 3.44 5.85
CA TYR A 64 -14.03 3.37 5.06
C TYR A 64 -13.79 2.40 3.90
N LYS A 65 -14.39 1.22 3.97
CA LYS A 65 -14.26 0.22 2.91
C LYS A 65 -14.90 0.75 1.62
N ASN A 66 -14.14 0.72 0.52
CA ASN A 66 -14.59 1.10 -0.81
C ASN A 66 -15.05 2.57 -0.92
N LEU A 67 -14.50 3.47 -0.11
CA LEU A 67 -14.88 4.89 -0.14
C LEU A 67 -14.63 5.54 -1.50
N GLU A 68 -13.63 5.04 -2.22
CA GLU A 68 -13.24 5.49 -3.54
C GLU A 68 -14.22 5.09 -4.64
N LEU A 69 -15.12 4.12 -4.43
CA LEU A 69 -15.99 3.63 -5.49
C LEU A 69 -17.15 4.61 -5.77
N PRO A 70 -17.31 5.10 -7.01
CA PRO A 70 -18.49 5.85 -7.41
C PRO A 70 -19.78 5.03 -7.29
N LEU A 71 -20.92 5.73 -7.26
CA LEU A 71 -22.22 5.08 -7.40
C LEU A 71 -22.35 4.39 -8.77
N PRO A 72 -23.15 3.30 -8.86
CA PRO A 72 -23.38 2.60 -10.12
C PRO A 72 -23.88 3.54 -11.23
N LEU A 73 -23.43 3.28 -12.46
CA LEU A 73 -23.84 4.05 -13.63
C LEU A 73 -25.05 3.36 -14.30
N GLU A 74 -26.12 4.11 -14.54
CA GLU A 74 -27.35 3.57 -15.15
C GLU A 74 -27.48 3.89 -16.65
N ASP A 75 -26.71 4.84 -17.16
CA ASP A 75 -26.89 5.46 -18.49
C ASP A 75 -25.90 4.98 -19.56
N ARG A 76 -24.99 4.05 -19.23
CA ARG A 76 -23.92 3.59 -20.13
C ARG A 76 -23.47 2.17 -19.82
N ALA A 77 -22.75 1.58 -20.77
CA ALA A 77 -22.16 0.26 -20.59
C ALA A 77 -21.12 0.29 -19.46
N GLU A 78 -21.21 -0.69 -18.56
CA GLU A 78 -20.32 -0.83 -17.41
C GLU A 78 -19.94 -2.29 -17.22
N GLN A 79 -18.64 -2.51 -16.99
CA GLN A 79 -18.09 -3.74 -16.46
C GLN A 79 -17.13 -3.37 -15.31
N ILE A 80 -17.49 -3.75 -14.08
CA ILE A 80 -16.61 -3.54 -12.93
C ILE A 80 -15.53 -4.63 -12.90
N ILE A 81 -14.27 -4.24 -12.97
CA ILE A 81 -13.11 -5.12 -12.89
C ILE A 81 -12.25 -4.65 -11.71
N LYS A 82 -11.88 -5.60 -10.83
CA LYS A 82 -11.02 -5.34 -9.67
C LYS A 82 -9.63 -5.87 -9.96
N HIS A 83 -8.66 -4.98 -9.93
CA HIS A 83 -7.24 -5.28 -9.95
C HIS A 83 -6.66 -5.10 -8.54
N GLU A 84 -5.40 -5.48 -8.35
CA GLU A 84 -4.75 -5.40 -7.05
C GLU A 84 -4.61 -3.95 -6.57
N GLY A 85 -4.24 -3.03 -7.48
CA GLY A 85 -4.00 -1.63 -7.14
C GLY A 85 -5.16 -0.68 -7.39
N TYR A 86 -6.19 -1.09 -8.14
CA TYR A 86 -7.30 -0.22 -8.52
C TYR A 86 -8.55 -1.01 -8.95
N THR A 87 -9.70 -0.35 -8.92
CA THR A 87 -10.94 -0.83 -9.55
C THR A 87 -11.24 0.02 -10.77
N VAL A 88 -11.68 -0.61 -11.85
CA VAL A 88 -12.11 0.07 -13.08
C VAL A 88 -13.57 -0.26 -13.39
N SER A 89 -14.36 0.77 -13.71
CA SER A 89 -15.60 0.61 -14.46
C SER A 89 -15.26 0.73 -15.94
N TYR A 90 -15.25 -0.36 -16.68
CA TYR A 90 -14.90 -0.36 -18.09
C TYR A 90 -16.12 -0.17 -19.01
N ASN A 91 -15.95 0.65 -20.04
CA ASN A 91 -16.97 0.89 -21.07
C ASN A 91 -16.55 0.27 -22.40
N LYS A 92 -17.13 -0.89 -22.70
CA LYS A 92 -16.85 -1.65 -23.94
C LYS A 92 -17.17 -0.88 -25.22
N ASN A 93 -18.08 0.09 -25.18
CA ASN A 93 -18.45 0.86 -26.37
C ASN A 93 -17.36 1.89 -26.72
N TRP A 94 -16.66 2.40 -25.71
CA TRP A 94 -15.59 3.39 -25.88
C TRP A 94 -14.21 2.77 -25.95
N ARG A 95 -14.07 1.53 -25.44
CA ARG A 95 -12.80 0.85 -25.20
C ARG A 95 -11.92 1.60 -24.21
N LEU A 96 -12.57 2.27 -23.25
CA LEU A 96 -12.00 3.12 -22.22
C LEU A 96 -12.66 2.81 -20.86
N PRO A 97 -12.04 3.20 -19.74
CA PRO A 97 -12.76 3.29 -18.48
C PRO A 97 -13.85 4.38 -18.52
N ASN A 98 -14.99 4.16 -17.86
CA ASN A 98 -15.85 5.27 -17.38
C ASN A 98 -15.15 6.00 -16.23
N TRP A 99 -14.56 5.22 -15.31
CA TRP A 99 -13.75 5.70 -14.18
C TRP A 99 -12.80 4.60 -13.72
N VAL A 100 -11.70 5.02 -13.11
CA VAL A 100 -10.75 4.21 -12.35
C VAL A 100 -10.65 4.81 -10.95
N ALA A 101 -10.80 3.96 -9.94
CA ALA A 101 -10.80 4.35 -8.54
C ALA A 101 -9.77 3.53 -7.75
N TYR A 102 -9.02 4.19 -6.88
CA TYR A 102 -8.00 3.57 -6.04
C TYR A 102 -7.73 4.38 -4.77
N GLU A 103 -7.26 3.70 -3.72
CA GLU A 103 -6.71 4.32 -2.52
C GLU A 103 -5.19 4.29 -2.62
N LEU A 104 -4.53 5.43 -2.41
CA LEU A 104 -3.08 5.52 -2.35
C LEU A 104 -2.67 5.79 -0.90
N ILE A 105 -1.91 4.87 -0.31
CA ILE A 105 -1.44 5.01 1.07
C ILE A 105 0.05 5.38 1.14
N ARG A 106 0.47 6.00 2.24
CA ARG A 106 1.85 6.47 2.43
C ARG A 106 2.90 5.37 2.25
N ASP A 107 2.60 4.16 2.73
CA ASP A 107 3.57 3.06 2.69
C ASP A 107 3.78 2.51 1.27
N GLU A 108 2.78 2.60 0.39
CA GLU A 108 2.87 2.19 -1.02
C GLU A 108 3.88 3.02 -1.81
N LEU A 109 4.12 4.27 -1.39
CA LEU A 109 5.13 5.16 -1.99
C LEU A 109 6.58 4.72 -1.75
N ARG A 110 6.80 3.72 -0.88
CA ARG A 110 8.14 3.14 -0.63
C ARG A 110 8.46 1.96 -1.54
N GLY A 111 7.53 1.60 -2.43
CA GLY A 111 7.72 0.53 -3.39
C GLY A 111 8.94 0.73 -4.30
N THR A 112 9.58 -0.37 -4.67
CA THR A 112 10.81 -0.39 -5.47
C THR A 112 10.63 -1.10 -6.81
N VAL A 113 9.41 -1.58 -7.10
CA VAL A 113 9.10 -2.26 -8.36
C VAL A 113 9.28 -1.29 -9.51
N SER A 114 10.07 -1.70 -10.49
CA SER A 114 10.34 -0.91 -11.68
C SER A 114 9.18 -0.93 -12.66
N ARG A 115 9.02 0.18 -13.37
CA ARG A 115 8.04 0.33 -14.44
C ARG A 115 8.27 -0.70 -15.54
N THR A 116 7.20 -1.34 -16.04
CA THR A 116 7.33 -2.41 -17.03
C THR A 116 7.28 -1.92 -18.48
N ASP A 117 6.53 -0.85 -18.76
CA ASP A 117 6.25 -0.33 -20.10
C ASP A 117 5.64 -1.37 -21.07
N LYS A 118 5.01 -2.42 -20.53
CA LYS A 118 4.38 -3.50 -21.27
C LYS A 118 2.87 -3.34 -21.33
N PHE A 119 2.41 -2.52 -22.27
CA PHE A 119 0.98 -2.33 -22.52
C PHE A 119 0.35 -3.56 -23.16
N VAL A 120 -0.65 -4.14 -22.50
CA VAL A 120 -1.34 -5.36 -22.95
C VAL A 120 -2.84 -5.24 -22.73
N VAL A 121 -3.60 -6.09 -23.43
CA VAL A 121 -5.05 -6.21 -23.24
C VAL A 121 -5.32 -6.72 -21.83
N ASP A 122 -6.33 -6.14 -21.18
CA ASP A 122 -6.83 -6.63 -19.89
C ASP A 122 -7.50 -8.00 -20.09
N PRO A 123 -7.00 -9.09 -19.45
CA PRO A 123 -7.57 -10.42 -19.62
C PRO A 123 -9.00 -10.55 -19.10
N TYR A 124 -9.48 -9.61 -18.28
CA TYR A 124 -10.82 -9.62 -17.71
C TYR A 124 -11.83 -8.81 -18.54
N VAL A 125 -11.39 -8.01 -19.51
CA VAL A 125 -12.30 -7.24 -20.37
C VAL A 125 -13.06 -8.16 -21.30
N ASN A 126 -14.39 -8.03 -21.31
CA ASN A 126 -15.23 -8.76 -22.26
C ASN A 126 -15.29 -8.03 -23.62
N GLY A 127 -15.03 -8.77 -24.70
CA GLY A 127 -15.15 -8.28 -26.07
C GLY A 127 -13.89 -7.57 -26.57
N VAL A 128 -14.07 -6.66 -27.54
CA VAL A 128 -12.95 -5.95 -28.18
C VAL A 128 -12.40 -4.88 -27.24
N SER A 129 -11.10 -4.96 -26.95
CA SER A 129 -10.35 -3.97 -26.18
C SER A 129 -9.42 -3.15 -27.08
N ALA A 130 -8.94 -2.03 -26.55
CA ALA A 130 -7.87 -1.28 -27.20
C ALA A 130 -6.57 -2.11 -27.21
N THR A 131 -5.72 -1.86 -28.20
CA THR A 131 -4.43 -2.53 -28.37
C THR A 131 -3.34 -1.54 -28.74
N ASN A 132 -2.07 -1.99 -28.72
CA ASN A 132 -0.96 -1.16 -29.18
C ASN A 132 -1.10 -0.72 -30.65
N ALA A 133 -1.80 -1.49 -31.48
CA ALA A 133 -2.03 -1.15 -32.88
C ALA A 133 -2.90 0.12 -33.03
N ASP A 134 -3.88 0.32 -32.13
CA ASP A 134 -4.78 1.46 -32.19
C ASP A 134 -4.09 2.79 -31.86
N TYR A 135 -3.12 2.74 -30.95
CA TYR A 135 -2.36 3.92 -30.53
C TYR A 135 -1.20 4.25 -31.48
N ARG A 136 -0.71 3.28 -32.25
CA ARG A 136 0.45 3.45 -33.13
C ARG A 136 0.16 4.53 -34.18
N ARG A 137 0.99 5.59 -34.19
CA ARG A 137 0.89 6.75 -35.11
C ARG A 137 -0.43 7.55 -34.98
N SER A 138 -1.18 7.37 -33.90
CA SER A 138 -2.41 8.14 -33.63
C SER A 138 -2.15 9.60 -33.23
N GLY A 139 -0.95 9.89 -32.72
CA GLY A 139 -0.60 11.18 -32.11
C GLY A 139 -0.98 11.29 -30.63
N PHE A 140 -1.58 10.26 -30.05
CA PHE A 140 -1.93 10.20 -28.63
C PHE A 140 -1.01 9.27 -27.84
N ASP A 141 -0.76 9.62 -26.58
CA ASP A 141 -0.14 8.74 -25.61
C ASP A 141 -1.17 7.74 -25.04
N ARG A 142 -0.66 6.64 -24.48
CA ARG A 142 -1.42 5.71 -23.62
C ARG A 142 -1.44 6.29 -22.21
N GLY A 143 -2.33 7.25 -21.98
CA GLY A 143 -2.45 7.98 -20.71
C GLY A 143 -3.06 7.08 -19.63
N HIS A 144 -2.37 6.95 -18.50
CA HIS A 144 -2.83 6.13 -17.38
C HIS A 144 -3.89 6.89 -16.57
N MET A 145 -4.93 6.20 -16.11
CA MET A 145 -5.83 6.75 -15.09
C MET A 145 -5.25 6.50 -13.68
N ALA A 146 -4.98 5.24 -13.35
CA ALA A 146 -4.15 4.83 -12.22
C ALA A 146 -2.67 4.73 -12.68
N PRO A 147 -1.78 5.64 -12.27
CA PRO A 147 -0.43 5.70 -12.82
C PRO A 147 0.47 4.62 -12.24
N ALA A 148 1.37 4.09 -13.06
CA ALA A 148 2.32 3.06 -12.63
C ALA A 148 3.20 3.49 -11.44
N ALA A 149 3.48 4.80 -11.32
CA ALA A 149 4.26 5.36 -10.21
C ALA A 149 3.55 5.25 -8.85
N ASP A 150 2.24 5.02 -8.84
CA ASP A 150 1.46 4.77 -7.62
C ASP A 150 1.41 3.25 -7.30
N MET A 151 1.88 2.39 -8.21
CA MET A 151 1.82 0.92 -8.11
C MET A 151 3.18 0.26 -7.86
N THR A 152 4.18 1.03 -7.42
CA THR A 152 5.56 0.56 -7.22
C THR A 152 5.71 -0.46 -6.09
N TRP A 153 4.66 -0.68 -5.29
CA TRP A 153 4.66 -1.53 -4.11
C TRP A 153 4.35 -3.00 -4.41
N SER A 154 3.81 -3.32 -5.59
CA SER A 154 3.56 -4.69 -6.03
C SER A 154 3.87 -4.90 -7.50
N GLU A 155 4.49 -6.03 -7.83
CA GLU A 155 4.70 -6.43 -9.23
C GLU A 155 3.39 -6.65 -9.98
N THR A 156 2.38 -7.17 -9.29
CA THR A 156 1.08 -7.46 -9.90
C THR A 156 0.36 -6.14 -10.19
N ALA A 157 0.18 -5.27 -9.19
CA ALA A 157 -0.37 -3.92 -9.39
C ALA A 157 0.38 -3.13 -10.46
N MET A 158 1.72 -3.22 -10.49
CA MET A 158 2.54 -2.60 -11.53
C MET A 158 2.19 -3.14 -12.91
N LYS A 159 2.14 -4.46 -13.11
CA LYS A 159 1.78 -5.07 -14.41
C LYS A 159 0.35 -4.71 -14.83
N GLU A 160 -0.60 -4.78 -13.89
CA GLU A 160 -2.01 -4.46 -14.14
C GLU A 160 -2.21 -2.98 -14.48
N SER A 161 -1.38 -2.07 -13.96
CA SER A 161 -1.44 -0.64 -14.32
C SER A 161 -1.22 -0.38 -15.82
N PHE A 162 -0.62 -1.33 -16.56
CA PHE A 162 -0.39 -1.25 -18.00
C PHE A 162 -1.51 -1.86 -18.86
N TYR A 163 -2.60 -2.32 -18.26
CA TYR A 163 -3.74 -2.81 -19.00
C TYR A 163 -4.46 -1.70 -19.76
N PHE A 164 -4.92 -2.00 -20.98
CA PHE A 164 -5.68 -1.05 -21.79
C PHE A 164 -7.02 -0.63 -21.16
N SER A 165 -7.56 -1.39 -20.21
CA SER A 165 -8.69 -0.97 -19.38
C SER A 165 -8.41 0.27 -18.52
N ASN A 166 -7.13 0.54 -18.24
CA ASN A 166 -6.63 1.70 -17.49
C ASN A 166 -6.04 2.80 -18.41
N MET A 167 -6.17 2.67 -19.73
CA MET A 167 -5.59 3.62 -20.70
C MET A 167 -6.66 4.48 -21.37
N CYS A 168 -6.28 5.72 -21.67
CA CYS A 168 -7.03 6.58 -22.59
C CYS A 168 -6.09 7.24 -23.61
N PRO A 169 -6.58 7.56 -24.84
CA PRO A 169 -5.89 8.45 -25.76
C PRO A 169 -5.75 9.83 -25.15
N GLN A 170 -4.56 10.12 -24.62
CA GLN A 170 -4.27 11.37 -23.94
C GLN A 170 -3.28 12.19 -24.76
N ASN A 171 -3.55 13.48 -24.89
CA ASN A 171 -2.66 14.39 -25.59
C ASN A 171 -1.29 14.39 -24.90
N PRO A 172 -0.17 14.30 -25.64
CA PRO A 172 1.16 14.32 -25.04
C PRO A 172 1.43 15.54 -24.15
N GLY A 173 0.92 16.73 -24.51
CA GLY A 173 1.06 17.94 -23.69
C GLY A 173 0.39 17.80 -22.32
N LEU A 174 -0.86 17.30 -22.32
CA LEU A 174 -1.59 17.03 -21.09
C LEU A 174 -0.94 15.90 -20.26
N ASN A 175 -0.70 14.74 -20.88
CA ASN A 175 -0.21 13.52 -20.22
C ASN A 175 1.15 13.76 -19.54
N ARG A 176 2.05 14.49 -20.21
CA ARG A 176 3.42 14.72 -19.75
C ARG A 176 3.57 16.02 -18.96
N GLY A 177 2.57 16.91 -19.00
CA GLY A 177 2.50 18.16 -18.28
C GLY A 177 1.50 18.10 -17.13
N ALA A 178 0.41 18.88 -17.22
CA ALA A 178 -0.50 19.13 -16.10
C ALA A 178 -1.08 17.87 -15.43
N TRP A 179 -1.34 16.80 -16.20
CA TRP A 179 -1.81 15.54 -15.63
C TRP A 179 -0.76 14.89 -14.73
N LYS A 180 0.48 14.76 -15.24
CA LYS A 180 1.63 14.27 -14.49
C LYS A 180 1.92 15.13 -13.26
N ASP A 181 1.85 16.46 -13.39
CA ASP A 181 2.09 17.38 -12.28
C ASP A 181 1.08 17.20 -11.14
N LEU A 182 -0.19 16.95 -11.48
CA LEU A 182 -1.22 16.61 -10.51
C LEU A 182 -0.92 15.26 -9.84
N GLU A 183 -0.55 14.23 -10.59
CA GLU A 183 -0.17 12.93 -10.03
C GLU A 183 1.03 13.03 -9.07
N GLU A 184 2.04 13.83 -9.41
CA GLU A 184 3.18 14.10 -8.51
C GLU A 184 2.75 14.86 -7.25
N SER A 185 1.79 15.79 -7.38
CA SER A 185 1.24 16.53 -6.25
C SER A 185 0.46 15.62 -5.30
N ILE A 186 -0.35 14.70 -5.83
CA ILE A 186 -1.08 13.70 -5.04
C ILE A 186 -0.11 12.83 -4.23
N ARG A 187 0.97 12.33 -4.84
CA ARG A 187 2.01 11.57 -4.12
C ARG A 187 2.66 12.39 -3.00
N LYS A 188 2.86 13.70 -3.20
CA LYS A 188 3.35 14.61 -2.14
C LYS A 188 2.33 14.79 -1.01
N TRP A 189 1.03 14.83 -1.33
CA TRP A 189 -0.04 14.95 -0.32
C TRP A 189 -0.22 13.68 0.49
N VAL A 190 -0.20 12.49 -0.13
CA VAL A 190 -0.27 11.20 0.59
C VAL A 190 0.82 11.06 1.64
N LYS A 191 2.05 11.56 1.35
CA LYS A 191 3.13 11.59 2.35
C LYS A 191 2.72 12.33 3.63
N LYS A 192 1.86 13.35 3.54
CA LYS A 192 1.35 14.12 4.68
C LYS A 192 0.10 13.49 5.30
N ASP A 193 -0.86 13.06 4.48
CA ASP A 193 -2.24 12.74 4.90
C ASP A 193 -2.49 11.26 5.23
N SER A 194 -1.46 10.41 5.14
CA SER A 194 -1.48 8.96 5.35
C SER A 194 -2.17 8.16 4.25
N ALA A 195 -3.37 8.55 3.80
CA ALA A 195 -4.05 7.92 2.67
C ALA A 195 -4.99 8.89 1.95
N ILE A 196 -5.14 8.68 0.64
CA ILE A 196 -6.00 9.49 -0.24
C ILE A 196 -6.77 8.54 -1.17
N ALA A 197 -8.09 8.73 -1.25
CA ALA A 197 -8.95 8.09 -2.23
C ALA A 197 -8.99 8.93 -3.51
N ILE A 198 -8.83 8.27 -4.66
CA ILE A 198 -8.70 8.92 -5.97
C ILE A 198 -9.67 8.26 -6.93
N VAL A 199 -10.45 9.08 -7.64
CA VAL A 199 -11.30 8.64 -8.76
C VAL A 199 -10.99 9.50 -9.96
N CYS A 200 -10.75 8.89 -11.11
CA CYS A 200 -10.46 9.63 -12.33
C CYS A 200 -10.98 8.91 -13.55
N GLY A 201 -11.11 9.63 -14.66
CA GLY A 201 -11.61 9.04 -15.88
C GLY A 201 -11.75 10.06 -17.01
N PRO A 202 -12.09 9.56 -18.21
CA PRO A 202 -12.37 10.40 -19.35
C PRO A 202 -13.76 11.03 -19.27
N LEU A 203 -13.91 12.20 -19.87
CA LEU A 203 -15.18 12.78 -20.28
C LEU A 203 -15.32 12.55 -21.78
N VAL A 204 -16.36 11.81 -22.17
CA VAL A 204 -16.60 11.38 -23.55
C VAL A 204 -17.98 11.84 -23.99
N ASP A 205 -18.05 12.48 -25.15
CA ASP A 205 -19.28 12.86 -25.84
C ASP A 205 -19.57 11.92 -27.03
N LYS A 206 -20.82 11.86 -27.46
CA LYS A 206 -21.22 11.12 -28.67
C LYS A 206 -20.45 11.58 -29.91
N ARG A 207 -20.12 12.87 -30.00
CA ARG A 207 -19.43 13.50 -31.14
C ARG A 207 -17.91 13.27 -31.16
N ASP A 208 -17.34 12.76 -30.07
CA ASP A 208 -15.90 12.52 -30.00
C ASP A 208 -15.46 11.50 -31.05
N THR A 209 -14.31 11.73 -31.68
CA THR A 209 -13.77 10.83 -32.71
C THR A 209 -13.06 9.63 -32.09
N THR A 210 -12.55 8.73 -32.92
CA THR A 210 -11.89 7.49 -32.50
C THR A 210 -10.49 7.37 -33.12
N ILE A 211 -9.65 6.50 -32.53
CA ILE A 211 -8.37 6.05 -33.09
C ILE A 211 -8.40 4.54 -33.33
N GLY A 212 -7.54 4.10 -34.26
CA GLY A 212 -7.29 2.68 -34.49
C GLY A 212 -8.43 1.93 -35.16
N GLN A 213 -8.21 0.64 -35.39
CA GLN A 213 -9.20 -0.25 -36.00
C GLN A 213 -10.28 -0.68 -34.99
N ASN A 214 -9.95 -0.68 -33.70
CA ASN A 214 -10.88 -1.01 -32.63
C ASN A 214 -11.76 0.19 -32.20
N GLU A 215 -11.67 1.32 -32.90
CA GLU A 215 -12.47 2.53 -32.68
C GLU A 215 -12.40 3.04 -31.22
N VAL A 216 -11.19 3.12 -30.68
CA VAL A 216 -10.97 3.62 -29.31
C VAL A 216 -11.34 5.10 -29.26
N LYS A 217 -12.30 5.49 -28.41
CA LYS A 217 -12.74 6.89 -28.30
C LYS A 217 -11.61 7.80 -27.84
N ILE A 218 -11.59 9.04 -28.34
CA ILE A 218 -10.71 10.11 -27.86
C ILE A 218 -11.54 10.99 -26.90
N PRO A 219 -11.26 10.97 -25.59
CA PRO A 219 -11.95 11.87 -24.65
C PRO A 219 -11.66 13.34 -24.99
N HIS A 220 -12.66 14.22 -24.90
CA HIS A 220 -12.43 15.67 -25.02
C HIS A 220 -11.87 16.28 -23.74
N ALA A 221 -12.04 15.61 -22.59
CA ALA A 221 -11.49 16.03 -21.31
C ALA A 221 -11.29 14.84 -20.36
N PHE A 222 -10.65 15.08 -19.22
CA PHE A 222 -10.45 14.13 -18.13
C PHE A 222 -10.84 14.79 -16.81
N PHE A 223 -11.34 13.98 -15.87
CA PHE A 223 -11.57 14.42 -14.50
C PHE A 223 -10.66 13.65 -13.53
N LYS A 224 -10.35 14.28 -12.39
CA LYS A 224 -9.73 13.60 -11.24
C LYS A 224 -10.29 14.20 -9.94
N VAL A 225 -10.90 13.37 -9.11
CA VAL A 225 -11.44 13.67 -7.78
C VAL A 225 -10.54 13.04 -6.75
N ILE A 226 -10.13 13.82 -5.75
CA ILE A 226 -9.18 13.45 -4.72
C ILE A 226 -9.82 13.72 -3.37
N VAL A 227 -9.88 12.72 -2.51
CA VAL A 227 -10.47 12.79 -1.17
C VAL A 227 -9.44 12.34 -0.15
N SER A 228 -9.20 13.17 0.87
CA SER A 228 -8.42 12.81 2.05
C SER A 228 -9.39 12.65 3.22
N PRO A 229 -9.84 11.41 3.51
CA PRO A 229 -10.90 11.17 4.49
C PRO A 229 -10.38 11.02 5.93
N TYR A 230 -9.09 10.75 6.11
CA TYR A 230 -8.51 10.38 7.42
C TYR A 230 -7.72 11.51 8.10
N VAL A 231 -7.87 12.75 7.62
CA VAL A 231 -7.37 13.96 8.28
C VAL A 231 -8.43 14.51 9.24
N THR A 232 -8.03 15.37 10.20
CA THR A 232 -8.93 15.92 11.24
C THR A 232 -10.21 16.54 10.68
N THR A 233 -10.12 17.19 9.52
CA THR A 233 -11.27 17.66 8.76
C THR A 233 -11.17 17.08 7.35
N PRO A 234 -12.01 16.10 7.00
CA PRO A 234 -12.01 15.50 5.67
C PRO A 234 -12.08 16.58 4.59
N ARG A 235 -11.28 16.39 3.54
CA ARG A 235 -11.17 17.35 2.44
C ARG A 235 -11.24 16.66 1.09
N GLY A 236 -11.79 17.35 0.10
CA GLY A 236 -11.89 16.87 -1.26
C GLY A 236 -11.61 17.98 -2.27
N ILE A 237 -11.09 17.61 -3.43
CA ILE A 237 -10.88 18.51 -4.57
C ILE A 237 -11.12 17.76 -5.87
N GLY A 238 -11.71 18.43 -6.86
CA GLY A 238 -11.96 17.91 -8.19
C GLY A 238 -11.31 18.79 -9.26
N PHE A 239 -10.76 18.17 -10.29
CA PHE A 239 -10.17 18.83 -11.44
C PHE A 239 -10.79 18.32 -12.74
N VAL A 240 -10.87 19.20 -13.74
CA VAL A 240 -11.20 18.86 -15.12
C VAL A 240 -10.10 19.43 -16.03
N PHE A 241 -9.51 18.57 -16.86
CA PHE A 241 -8.47 18.92 -17.82
C PHE A 241 -8.97 18.67 -19.23
N LYS A 242 -8.84 19.66 -20.11
CA LYS A 242 -9.15 19.45 -21.52
C LYS A 242 -8.08 18.61 -22.20
N ASN A 243 -8.48 17.74 -23.13
CA ASN A 243 -7.57 16.90 -23.91
C ASN A 243 -7.15 17.58 -25.23
N GLU A 244 -6.80 18.87 -25.16
CA GLU A 244 -6.48 19.70 -26.33
C GLU A 244 -4.97 19.62 -26.66
N LYS A 245 -4.61 19.90 -27.92
CA LYS A 245 -3.21 20.19 -28.30
C LYS A 245 -2.92 21.62 -27.85
N GLU A 246 -1.88 21.79 -27.04
CA GLU A 246 -1.30 23.11 -26.77
C GLU A 246 -0.77 23.77 -28.05
#